data_AF-A0A533Z5X2-F1
#
_entry.id   AF-A0A533Z5X2-F1
#
_cell.length_a   1.000
_cell.length_b   1.000
_cell.length_c   1.000
_cell.angle_alpha   90.00
_cell.angle_beta   90.00
_cell.angle_gamma   90.00
#
_symmetry.space_group_name_H-M   'P 1'
#
loop_
_entity.id
_entity.type
_entity.pdbx_description
1 polymer ?
#
loop_
_entity_poly.entity_id
_entity_poly.type
_entity_poly.pdbx_seq_one_letter_code
_entity_poly.pdbx_strand_id
1 'polypeptide(L)' 'GGIAKGSGMIHPNMATMLAFLATDAAVPRAILQAGLRQATDRSFNRIPVDGDTSTNDMVLCLANGVAGNRPIASGNADA' A
#
# COMPACT_ATOMS: atom_id res chain seq x y z
N GLY A 1 4.12 7.62 -7.78
CA GLY A 1 3.85 6.46 -8.65
C GLY A 1 4.17 5.17 -7.94
N GLY A 2 3.83 4.00 -8.50
CA GLY A 2 4.14 2.72 -7.87
C GLY A 2 4.23 1.56 -8.86
N ILE A 3 4.85 0.48 -8.42
CA ILE A 3 5.02 -0.77 -9.17
C ILE A 3 4.59 -1.95 -8.30
N ALA A 4 4.05 -3.00 -8.91
CA ALA A 4 3.74 -4.25 -8.23
C ALA A 4 4.15 -5.45 -9.09
N LYS A 5 4.64 -6.51 -8.44
CA LYS A 5 5.02 -7.79 -9.06
C LYS A 5 4.39 -8.92 -8.27
N GLY A 6 3.58 -9.73 -8.92
CA GLY A 6 3.00 -10.97 -8.40
C GLY A 6 2.19 -11.66 -9.49
N SER A 7 2.49 -12.92 -9.79
CA SER A 7 1.88 -13.67 -10.91
C SER A 7 1.36 -15.06 -10.49
N GLY A 8 1.44 -15.40 -9.21
CA GLY A 8 1.05 -16.68 -8.61
C GLY A 8 1.27 -16.63 -7.08
N MET A 9 0.75 -17.63 -6.36
CA MET A 9 0.58 -17.67 -4.91
C MET A 9 -0.13 -16.43 -4.39
N ILE A 10 -1.30 -16.11 -4.95
CA ILE A 10 -2.08 -14.94 -4.51
C ILE A 10 -3.36 -15.38 -3.82
N HIS A 11 -3.47 -15.15 -2.51
CA HIS A 11 -4.64 -15.48 -1.69
C HIS A 11 -4.89 -14.36 -0.67
N PRO A 12 -6.14 -14.08 -0.26
CA PRO A 12 -6.44 -13.17 0.83
C PRO A 12 -5.64 -13.55 2.09
N ASN A 13 -5.03 -12.55 2.74
CA ASN A 13 -4.02 -12.71 3.81
C ASN A 13 -2.57 -12.88 3.32
N MET A 14 -2.27 -12.14 2.26
CA MET A 14 -1.00 -12.00 1.56
C MET A 14 -0.66 -13.13 0.57
N ALA A 15 -0.19 -12.65 -0.55
CA ALA A 15 0.07 -13.29 -1.80
C ALA A 15 1.49 -12.95 -2.23
N THR A 16 2.25 -13.78 -2.99
CA THR A 16 3.60 -13.43 -3.52
C THR A 16 3.52 -12.18 -4.37
N MET A 17 3.55 -11.05 -3.70
CA MET A 17 3.33 -9.73 -4.22
C MET A 17 4.30 -8.79 -3.52
N LEU A 18 5.14 -8.18 -4.34
CA LEU A 18 5.99 -7.09 -3.95
C LEU A 18 5.44 -5.82 -4.59
N ALA A 19 4.97 -4.89 -3.76
CA ALA A 19 4.46 -3.60 -4.21
C ALA A 19 5.27 -2.46 -3.59
N PHE A 20 5.73 -1.54 -4.44
CA PHE A 20 6.53 -0.39 -4.04
C PHE A 20 5.84 0.88 -4.52
N LEU A 21 5.52 1.76 -3.59
CA LEU A 21 4.82 3.02 -3.80
C LEU A 21 5.75 4.16 -3.40
N ALA A 22 5.77 5.22 -4.20
CA ALA A 22 6.47 6.46 -3.89
C ALA A 22 5.55 7.66 -4.13
N THR A 23 5.54 8.60 -3.20
CA THR A 23 4.79 9.86 -3.29
C THR A 23 5.65 11.02 -2.80
N ASP A 24 5.38 12.19 -3.35
CA ASP A 24 5.93 13.46 -2.92
C ASP A 24 5.06 14.16 -1.86
N ALA A 25 3.89 13.61 -1.52
CA ALA A 25 2.98 14.19 -0.56
C ALA A 25 3.60 14.30 0.85
N ALA A 26 3.38 15.44 1.50
CA ALA A 26 3.66 15.61 2.92
C ALA A 26 2.59 14.86 3.73
N VAL A 27 2.95 13.71 4.29
CA VAL A 27 2.03 12.86 5.06
C VAL A 27 2.72 12.35 6.34
N PRO A 28 2.09 12.51 7.51
CA PRO A 28 2.63 11.94 8.75
C PRO A 28 2.70 10.41 8.67
N ARG A 29 3.77 9.82 9.22
CA ARG A 29 4.03 8.37 9.20
C ARG A 29 2.83 7.53 9.68
N ALA A 30 2.17 7.95 10.76
CA ALA A 30 1.02 7.22 11.31
C ALA A 30 -0.16 7.17 10.32
N ILE A 31 -0.42 8.28 9.63
CA ILE A 31 -1.49 8.39 8.63
C ILE A 31 -1.13 7.61 7.38
N LEU A 32 0.13 7.70 6.93
CA LEU A 32 0.63 6.91 5.80
C LEU A 32 0.49 5.40 6.07
N GLN A 33 0.86 4.96 7.27
CA GLN A 33 0.76 3.55 7.65
C GLN A 33 -0.71 3.08 7.71
N ALA A 34 -1.61 3.88 8.29
CA ALA A 34 -3.02 3.55 8.39
C ALA A 34 -3.68 3.50 7.00
N GLY A 35 -3.41 4.49 6.15
CA GLY A 35 -3.90 4.54 4.77
C GLY A 35 -3.36 3.39 3.92
N LEU A 36 -2.07 3.07 4.06
CA LEU A 36 -1.46 1.93 3.37
C LEU A 36 -2.11 0.61 3.78
N ARG A 37 -2.37 0.41 5.08
CA ARG A 37 -3.06 -0.78 5.58
C ARG A 37 -4.46 -0.90 4.99
N GLN A 38 -5.24 0.17 5.06
CA GLN A 38 -6.61 0.20 4.52
C GLN A 38 -6.64 -0.05 3.01
N ALA A 39 -5.71 0.55 2.27
CA ALA A 39 -5.60 0.35 0.83
C ALA A 39 -5.27 -1.11 0.51
N THR A 40 -4.25 -1.69 1.15
CA THR A 40 -3.86 -3.09 1.00
C THR A 40 -5.02 -4.06 1.29
N ASP A 41 -5.78 -3.83 2.36
CA ASP A 41 -6.95 -4.64 2.73
C ASP A 41 -8.10 -4.53 1.71
N ARG A 42 -8.18 -3.42 0.97
CA ARG A 42 -9.19 -3.17 -0.06
C ARG A 42 -8.76 -3.51 -1.48
N SER A 43 -7.47 -3.72 -1.73
CA SER A 43 -6.93 -4.03 -3.06
C SER A 43 -6.19 -5.37 -3.07
N PHE A 44 -4.93 -5.38 -2.63
CA PHE A 44 -4.00 -6.49 -2.76
C PHE A 44 -4.49 -7.75 -2.04
N ASN A 45 -5.09 -7.60 -0.85
CA ASN A 45 -5.65 -8.71 -0.09
C ASN A 45 -6.97 -9.25 -0.67
N ARG A 46 -7.44 -8.76 -1.83
CA ARG A 46 -8.69 -9.19 -2.47
C ARG A 46 -8.49 -9.82 -3.84
N ILE A 47 -7.25 -10.06 -4.25
CA ILE A 47 -6.94 -10.73 -5.52
C ILE A 47 -6.58 -12.18 -5.18
N PRO A 48 -7.48 -13.17 -5.27
CA PRO A 48 -7.06 -14.56 -5.30
C PRO A 48 -6.62 -14.93 -6.73
N VAL A 49 -5.47 -15.59 -6.88
CA VAL A 49 -4.99 -16.15 -8.17
C VAL A 49 -5.06 -17.67 -8.15
N ASP A 50 -4.49 -18.32 -7.14
CA ASP A 50 -4.34 -19.79 -7.08
C ASP A 50 -4.54 -20.39 -5.69
N GLY A 51 -4.71 -19.57 -4.64
CA GLY A 51 -5.11 -20.04 -3.31
C GLY A 51 -3.97 -20.28 -2.33
N ASP A 52 -2.72 -20.21 -2.79
CA ASP A 52 -1.54 -20.35 -1.95
C ASP A 52 -1.13 -19.01 -1.33
N THR A 53 -0.94 -18.99 0.00
CA THR A 53 -0.43 -17.82 0.74
C THR A 53 1.09 -17.85 0.75
N SER A 54 1.72 -16.73 0.44
CA SER A 54 3.18 -16.64 0.32
C SER A 54 3.86 -16.19 1.61
N THR A 55 5.14 -16.54 1.78
CA THR A 55 5.92 -16.25 3.00
C THR A 55 6.68 -14.92 2.95
N ASN A 56 6.68 -14.21 1.82
CA ASN A 56 7.63 -13.12 1.54
C ASN A 56 6.97 -11.83 1.04
N ASP A 57 5.72 -11.61 1.43
CA ASP A 57 4.91 -10.56 0.82
C ASP A 57 5.18 -9.22 1.46
N MET A 58 5.24 -8.18 0.62
CA MET A 58 5.65 -6.86 1.08
C MET A 58 5.02 -5.74 0.26
N VAL A 59 4.46 -4.77 0.97
CA VAL A 59 4.06 -3.48 0.42
C VAL A 59 4.85 -2.39 1.11
N LEU A 60 5.61 -1.61 0.35
CA LEU A 60 6.35 -0.45 0.86
C LEU A 60 5.77 0.84 0.26
N CYS A 61 5.63 1.87 1.10
CA CYS A 61 5.27 3.21 0.66
C CYS A 61 6.25 4.25 1.21
N LEU A 62 6.86 5.00 0.30
CA LEU A 62 7.84 6.05 0.58
C LEU A 62 7.21 7.42 0.31
N ALA A 63 7.29 8.33 1.27
CA ALA A 63 6.81 9.70 1.14
C ALA A 63 7.91 10.69 1.54
N ASN A 64 8.29 11.61 0.65
CA ASN A 64 9.41 12.54 0.88
C ASN A 64 8.97 13.98 1.19
N GLY A 65 7.67 14.32 1.04
CA GLY A 65 7.11 15.62 1.40
C GLY A 65 7.45 16.80 0.49
N VAL A 66 8.04 16.57 -0.69
CA VAL A 66 8.48 17.67 -1.57
C VAL A 66 7.35 18.33 -2.39
N ALA A 67 6.12 17.82 -2.32
CA ALA A 67 4.97 18.35 -3.07
C ALA A 67 4.48 19.74 -2.59
N GLY A 68 4.96 20.24 -1.44
CA GLY A 68 4.60 21.57 -0.92
C GLY A 68 3.18 21.66 -0.33
N ASN A 69 2.44 20.55 -0.25
CA ASN A 69 1.15 20.49 0.43
C ASN A 69 1.32 20.59 1.95
N ARG A 70 0.25 21.02 2.65
CA ARG A 70 0.19 20.90 4.11
C ARG A 70 0.17 19.42 4.52
N PRO A 71 0.79 19.04 5.65
CA PRO A 71 0.73 17.67 6.15
C PRO A 71 -0.70 17.18 6.24
N ILE A 72 -0.99 16.04 5.62
CA ILE A 72 -2.32 15.43 5.65
C ILE A 72 -2.71 15.14 7.11
N ALA A 73 -3.90 15.60 7.52
CA ALA A 73 -4.45 15.35 8.85
C ALA A 73 -5.41 14.15 8.83
N SER A 74 -5.53 13.43 9.95
CA SER A 74 -6.49 12.33 10.08
C SER A 74 -7.90 12.90 10.16
N GLY A 75 -8.73 12.66 9.14
CA GLY A 75 -10.17 12.93 9.24
C GLY A 75 -10.83 13.65 8.07
N ASN A 76 -10.16 13.93 6.94
CA ASN A 76 -10.87 14.48 5.78
C ASN A 76 -11.23 13.39 4.77
N ALA A 77 -12.51 13.35 4.43
CA ALA A 77 -13.13 12.54 3.38
C ALA A 77 -12.79 13.01 1.95
N ASP A 78 -11.69 13.77 1.79
CA ASP A 78 -11.22 14.26 0.50
C ASP A 78 -9.80 13.72 0.26
N ALA A 79 -9.74 12.44 -0.11
CA ALA A 79 -8.60 11.82 -0.77
C ALA A 79 -9.11 10.81 -1.80
#